data_AF-W8W0J9-F1
#
_entry.id   AF-W8W0J9-F1
#
_cell.length_a   1.000
_cell.length_b   1.000
_cell.length_c   1.000
_cell.angle_alpha   90.00
_cell.angle_beta   90.00
_cell.angle_gamma   90.00
#
_symmetry.space_group_name_H-M   'P 1'
#
loop_
_entity.id
_entity.type
_entity.pdbx_description
1 polymer ?
#
loop_
_entity_poly.entity_id
_entity_poly.type
_entity_poly.pdbx_seq_one_letter_code
_entity_poly.pdbx_strand_id
1 'polypeptide(L)'
;MLFRFRESELPLSLKQKVMIKEGTKVKWSWGNGTAEGTVQSTFVKKVTRTIKGNEVTREGEEGNKALYIKQEDGDAVLKLESEVERVD
;
A
#
# COMPACT_ATOMS: atom_id res chain seq x y z
N MET A 1 20.95 29.28 -33.40
CA MET A 1 19.63 29.38 -32.76
C MET A 1 18.99 28.00 -32.81
N LEU A 2 19.03 27.25 -31.71
CA LEU A 2 18.25 26.03 -31.50
C LEU A 2 18.22 25.79 -29.98
N PHE A 3 17.35 26.54 -29.32
CA PHE A 3 16.92 26.22 -27.97
C PHE A 3 16.21 24.86 -28.07
N ARG A 4 16.84 23.81 -27.54
CA ARG A 4 16.17 22.53 -27.27
C ARG A 4 15.17 22.79 -26.15
N PHE A 5 13.98 23.18 -26.57
CA PHE A 5 12.82 23.38 -25.73
C PHE A 5 12.20 22.00 -25.44
N ARG A 6 12.04 21.70 -24.15
CA ARG A 6 10.92 20.94 -23.59
C ARG A 6 10.84 19.45 -23.96
N GLU A 7 11.51 18.63 -23.16
CA GLU A 7 10.86 17.43 -22.63
C GLU A 7 10.27 17.81 -21.27
N SER A 8 9.02 18.26 -21.33
CA SER A 8 8.12 18.27 -20.20
C SER A 8 7.85 16.83 -19.80
N GLU A 9 8.73 16.24 -19.00
CA GLU A 9 8.43 15.00 -18.30
C GLU A 9 7.59 15.38 -17.07
N LEU A 10 6.30 15.53 -17.35
CA LEU A 10 5.15 15.34 -16.48
C LEU A 10 5.36 15.70 -15.00
N PRO A 11 4.68 16.73 -14.45
CA PRO A 11 4.63 16.85 -12.99
C PRO A 11 4.08 15.54 -12.45
N LEU A 12 4.79 14.94 -11.49
CA LEU A 12 4.41 13.71 -10.77
C LEU A 12 3.17 13.99 -9.90
N SER A 13 2.07 14.44 -10.53
CA SER A 13 0.92 15.11 -9.90
C SER A 13 -0.30 14.21 -9.81
N LEU A 14 -0.19 12.94 -10.18
CA LEU A 14 -1.20 11.93 -9.94
C LEU A 14 -0.48 10.60 -9.72
N LYS A 15 0.35 10.50 -8.67
CA LYS A 15 0.49 9.22 -7.98
C LYS A 15 -0.92 8.95 -7.52
N GLN A 16 -1.62 8.16 -8.32
CA GLN A 16 -3.05 8.06 -8.23
C GLN A 16 -3.37 7.85 -6.77
N LYS A 17 -4.19 8.73 -6.20
CA LYS A 17 -4.81 8.51 -4.89
C LYS A 17 -5.74 7.33 -5.11
N VAL A 18 -5.13 6.17 -5.35
CA VAL A 18 -5.77 4.89 -5.50
C VAL A 18 -6.28 4.67 -4.11
N MET A 19 -7.55 5.00 -3.91
CA MET A 19 -8.24 4.65 -2.70
C MET A 19 -8.15 3.13 -2.64
N ILE A 20 -7.20 2.62 -1.85
CA ILE A 20 -7.07 1.19 -1.66
C ILE A 20 -8.28 0.83 -0.82
N LYS A 21 -9.22 0.14 -1.44
CA LYS A 21 -10.48 -0.28 -0.83
C LYS A 21 -10.40 -1.75 -0.45
N GLU A 22 -11.23 -2.13 0.49
CA GLU A 22 -11.45 -3.51 0.88
C GLU A 22 -11.81 -4.36 -0.36
N GLY A 23 -11.19 -5.54 -0.47
CA GLY A 23 -11.26 -6.45 -1.61
C GLY A 23 -10.21 -6.18 -2.72
N THR A 24 -9.38 -5.14 -2.60
CA THR A 24 -8.37 -4.83 -3.63
C THR A 24 -7.14 -5.72 -3.48
N LYS A 25 -6.60 -6.26 -4.59
CA LYS A 25 -5.30 -6.93 -4.59
C LYS A 25 -4.17 -5.90 -4.60
N VAL A 26 -3.23 -6.08 -3.67
CA VAL A 26 -2.05 -5.22 -3.49
C VAL A 26 -0.80 -6.08 -3.42
N LYS A 27 0.32 -5.50 -3.87
CA LYS A 27 1.65 -6.07 -3.76
C LYS A 27 2.58 -5.11 -3.06
N TRP A 28 3.61 -5.64 -2.42
CA TRP A 28 4.65 -4.86 -1.77
C TRP A 28 5.98 -5.61 -1.84
N SER A 29 7.07 -4.86 -1.83
CA SER A 29 8.40 -5.45 -1.78
C SER A 29 8.68 -6.03 -0.39
N TRP A 30 9.08 -7.30 -0.32
CA TRP A 30 9.41 -7.97 0.92
C TRP A 30 10.69 -8.81 0.77
N GLY A 31 11.73 -8.44 1.52
CA GLY A 31 13.04 -9.08 1.42
C GLY A 31 13.63 -8.93 0.02
N ASN A 32 13.89 -10.06 -0.64
CA ASN A 32 14.39 -10.12 -2.02
C ASN A 32 13.27 -10.37 -3.06
N GLY A 33 12.00 -10.43 -2.64
CA GLY A 33 10.86 -10.71 -3.52
C GLY A 33 9.77 -9.65 -3.43
N THR A 34 8.66 -9.91 -4.11
CA THR A 34 7.40 -9.19 -3.95
C THR A 34 6.39 -10.12 -3.30
N ALA A 35 5.67 -9.61 -2.33
CA ALA A 35 4.57 -10.31 -1.70
C ALA A 35 3.27 -9.69 -2.18
N GLU A 36 2.26 -10.54 -2.37
CA GLU A 36 0.94 -10.16 -2.84
C GLU A 36 -0.11 -10.57 -1.81
N GLY A 37 -1.23 -9.84 -1.80
CA GLY A 37 -2.35 -10.17 -0.93
C GLY A 37 -3.57 -9.33 -1.22
N THR A 38 -4.67 -9.69 -0.57
CA THR A 38 -5.97 -9.02 -0.74
C THR A 38 -6.26 -8.17 0.49
N VAL A 39 -6.57 -6.89 0.28
CA VAL A 39 -6.94 -5.98 1.35
C VAL A 39 -8.27 -6.44 1.93
N GLN A 40 -8.28 -6.85 3.19
CA GLN A 40 -9.47 -7.23 3.94
C GLN A 40 -10.14 -6.01 4.57
N SER A 41 -9.34 -5.13 5.19
CA SER A 41 -9.87 -3.94 5.87
C SER A 41 -8.90 -2.77 5.81
N THR A 42 -9.44 -1.55 5.88
CA THR A 42 -8.63 -0.32 5.96
C THR A 42 -8.93 0.46 7.22
N PHE A 43 -7.88 0.98 7.87
CA PHE A 43 -7.97 1.68 9.15
C PHE A 43 -7.32 3.05 9.03
N VAL A 44 -8.09 4.11 9.24
CA VAL A 44 -7.61 5.52 9.30
C VAL A 44 -7.10 5.92 10.68
N LYS A 45 -6.89 4.95 11.57
CA LYS A 45 -6.45 5.14 12.95
C LYS A 45 -5.38 4.13 13.31
N LYS A 46 -4.65 4.38 14.40
CA LYS A 46 -3.76 3.41 15.01
C LYS A 46 -4.48 2.09 15.24
N VAL A 47 -3.96 1.03 14.65
CA VAL A 47 -4.52 -0.31 14.73
C VAL A 47 -3.43 -1.27 15.15
N THR A 48 -3.76 -2.08 16.14
CA THR A 48 -2.91 -3.13 16.68
C THR A 48 -3.60 -4.45 16.38
N ARG A 49 -2.90 -5.34 15.69
CA ARG A 49 -3.41 -6.67 15.32
C ARG A 49 -2.39 -7.74 15.63
N THR A 50 -2.85 -8.79 16.28
CA THR A 50 -2.07 -10.00 16.47
C THR A 50 -2.10 -10.81 15.18
N ILE A 51 -0.93 -11.02 14.60
CA ILE A 51 -0.69 -11.74 13.35
C ILE A 51 0.32 -12.83 13.66
N LYS A 52 -0.06 -14.11 13.46
CA LYS A 52 0.80 -15.27 13.76
C LYS A 52 1.43 -15.25 15.17
N GLY A 53 0.69 -14.76 16.17
CA GLY A 53 1.19 -14.64 17.55
C GLY A 53 2.11 -13.43 17.79
N ASN A 54 2.38 -12.61 16.78
CA ASN A 54 3.12 -11.35 16.92
C ASN A 54 2.16 -10.16 16.87
N GLU A 55 2.35 -9.18 17.74
CA GLU A 55 1.53 -7.97 17.77
C GLU A 55 2.11 -6.94 16.79
N VAL A 56 1.38 -6.67 15.72
CA VAL A 56 1.76 -5.67 14.71
C VAL A 56 0.91 -4.43 14.92
N THR A 57 1.58 -3.33 15.24
CA THR A 57 0.95 -2.02 15.36
C THR A 57 1.32 -1.15 14.16
N ARG A 58 0.31 -0.55 13.54
CA ARG A 58 0.49 0.49 12.51
C ARG A 58 -0.34 1.71 12.84
N GLU A 59 0.25 2.87 12.59
CA GLU A 59 -0.39 4.17 12.77
C GLU A 59 -1.07 4.54 11.47
N GLY A 60 -2.34 4.12 11.34
CA GLY A 60 -3.18 4.58 10.26
C GLY A 60 -3.62 6.02 10.50
N GLU A 61 -3.64 6.84 9.45
CA GLU A 61 -4.13 8.23 9.46
C GLU A 61 -4.88 8.55 8.15
N GLU A 62 -5.53 9.71 8.08
CA GLU A 62 -6.42 10.10 6.96
C GLU A 62 -5.69 10.23 5.61
N GLY A 63 -4.36 10.41 5.62
CA GLY A 63 -3.49 10.37 4.44
C GLY A 63 -2.69 9.07 4.26
N ASN A 64 -2.63 8.21 5.27
CA ASN A 64 -1.85 6.97 5.23
C ASN A 64 -2.56 5.87 6.02
N LYS A 65 -3.54 5.22 5.39
CA LYS A 65 -4.38 4.23 6.06
C LYS A 65 -3.59 2.95 6.30
N ALA A 66 -3.79 2.33 7.45
CA ALA A 66 -3.32 0.99 7.70
C ALA A 66 -4.23 -0.01 6.98
N LEU A 67 -3.66 -0.74 6.05
CA LEU A 67 -4.26 -1.80 5.26
C LEU A 67 -3.97 -3.13 5.91
N TYR A 68 -5.04 -3.83 6.26
CA TYR A 68 -4.96 -5.21 6.68
C TYR A 68 -5.12 -6.10 5.45
N ILE A 69 -4.03 -6.74 5.06
CA ILE A 69 -3.92 -7.51 3.83
C ILE A 69 -3.84 -8.97 4.22
N LYS A 70 -4.70 -9.80 3.64
CA LYS A 70 -4.70 -11.25 3.82
C LYS A 70 -4.11 -11.92 2.59
N GLN A 71 -3.12 -12.77 2.81
CA GLN A 71 -2.45 -13.57 1.80
C GLN A 71 -3.22 -14.89 1.59
N GLU A 72 -2.99 -15.55 0.46
CA GLU A 72 -3.66 -16.81 0.12
C GLU A 72 -3.23 -17.97 1.03
N ASP A 73 -2.02 -17.89 1.61
CA ASP A 73 -1.49 -18.84 2.61
C ASP A 73 -2.24 -18.80 3.96
N GLY A 74 -3.20 -17.89 4.13
CA GLY A 74 -3.94 -17.68 5.38
C GLY A 74 -3.28 -16.67 6.33
N ASP A 75 -2.08 -16.23 5.99
CA ASP A 75 -1.38 -15.13 6.61
C ASP A 75 -2.09 -13.80 6.45
N ALA A 76 -1.89 -12.92 7.42
CA ALA A 76 -2.26 -11.53 7.28
C ALA A 76 -1.06 -10.65 7.55
N VAL A 77 -1.02 -9.47 6.95
CA VAL A 77 0.00 -8.47 7.19
C VAL A 77 -0.68 -7.12 7.36
N LEU A 78 -0.05 -6.26 8.17
CA LEU A 78 -0.51 -4.91 8.38
C LEU A 78 0.50 -3.95 7.74
N LYS A 79 0.08 -3.28 6.69
CA LYS A 79 0.91 -2.37 5.89
C LYS A 79 0.22 -1.04 5.70
N LEU A 80 0.99 -0.01 5.45
CA LEU A 80 0.46 1.32 5.18
C LEU A 80 0.12 1.47 3.70
N GLU A 81 -0.90 2.27 3.38
CA GLU A 81 -1.29 2.56 1.98
C GLU A 81 -0.12 3.13 1.18
N SER A 82 0.76 3.90 1.81
CA SER A 82 1.97 4.42 1.16
C SER A 82 3.06 3.37 0.88
N GLU A 83 3.05 2.22 1.55
CA GLU A 83 4.07 1.16 1.40
C GLU A 83 3.69 0.09 0.37
N VAL A 84 2.46 0.09 -0.13
CA VAL A 84 1.96 -0.95 -1.01
C VAL A 84 1.54 -0.37 -2.36
N GLU A 85 1.53 -1.23 -3.37
CA GLU A 85 1.10 -0.91 -4.72
C GLU A 85 -0.14 -1.74 -5.06
N ARG A 86 -1.17 -1.12 -5.65
CA ARG A 86 -2.33 -1.84 -6.18
C ARG A 86 -1.92 -2.62 -7.44
N VAL A 87 -2.39 -3.86 -7.57
CA VAL A 87 -2.08 -4.78 -8.69
C VAL A 87 -3.25 -4.89 -9.68
N ASP A 88 -4.08 -3.86 -9.77
CA ASP A 88 -5.29 -3.86 -10.60
C ASP A 88 -4.98 -3.59 -12.08
#